data_AF-A0A6I0DWX6-F1
#
_entry.id   AF-A0A6I0DWX6-F1
#
_cell.length_a   1.000
_cell.length_b   1.000
_cell.length_c   1.000
_cell.angle_alpha   90.00
_cell.angle_beta   90.00
_cell.angle_gamma   90.00
#
_symmetry.space_group_name_H-M   'P 1'
#
loop_
_entity.id
_entity.type
_entity.pdbx_description
1 polymer ?
#
loop_
_entity_poly.entity_id
_entity_poly.type
_entity_poly.pdbx_seq_one_letter_code
_entity_poly.pdbx_strand_id
1 'polypeptide(L)'
;TRHWYLPLDQHEAWLRRWILEDHKEWKPNVYGQCKSWLDMGLQPRAVSRDLDWGIPVPAENAEGKVLYVWFDAPIGYISNTKELLPDSWEKWWKEEDTRLIHFIGKDNIVFHCIVFPAMLKAEGSYILPENVPANEFLNLEGDKISTSRNWAVWLHEYLEEFPGKQDVLRYVLTANAPETKDNDFTWKDFQARNNNELVAIYGNFVNRALVLTQKYYDGVVPACGELTDYDLRTLEEFKHVKTDVEKLLDNYRFRDAQKEAMNLARIGNKYLADTEPWKLAKTDMTRVATIMHLSLQIAANLAIAFEPFLPFSSEKLRKMLNLNTFSWNDLGKTDLLPAGAKLGAPELLFDKIEDQVIDAQIQKLMDTKKANEVATWKPAEIKPAVSFDDFLKTDIRVGTVLDCVKVPKSDKLLQFRIADGINERTILSGIAAYYPDPSALIGTQVCFIANFEPRKLRGIFSEGMILSAEDADGKLVLIQPSATVTNGVEVK
;
A
#
# COMPACT_ATOMS: atom_id res chain seq x y z
N THR A 1 -35.13 -10.22 23.67
CA THR A 1 -35.59 -10.39 22.27
C THR A 1 -35.34 -11.84 21.86
N ARG A 2 -36.01 -12.38 20.82
CA ARG A 2 -35.79 -13.75 20.31
C ARG A 2 -34.76 -13.73 19.16
N HIS A 3 -33.88 -14.72 19.09
CA HIS A 3 -32.88 -14.86 18.02
C HIS A 3 -32.76 -16.31 17.54
N TRP A 4 -32.50 -16.47 16.25
CA TRP A 4 -32.19 -17.73 15.59
C TRP A 4 -30.69 -17.93 15.50
N TYR A 5 -30.26 -19.19 15.62
CA TYR A 5 -28.85 -19.58 15.67
C TYR A 5 -28.57 -20.68 14.64
N LEU A 6 -27.44 -20.56 13.93
CA LEU A 6 -26.83 -21.64 13.18
C LEU A 6 -26.13 -22.57 14.18
N PRO A 7 -26.50 -23.87 14.27
CA PRO A 7 -25.87 -24.83 15.17
C PRO A 7 -24.50 -25.27 14.66
N LEU A 8 -23.56 -24.33 14.57
CA LEU A 8 -22.24 -24.51 13.98
C LEU A 8 -21.40 -25.57 14.72
N ASP A 9 -21.62 -25.70 16.02
CA ASP A 9 -21.07 -26.75 16.89
C ASP A 9 -21.36 -28.17 16.36
N GLN A 10 -22.52 -28.40 15.76
CA GLN A 10 -22.91 -29.72 15.22
C GLN A 10 -22.14 -30.08 13.94
N HIS A 11 -21.51 -29.10 13.28
CA HIS A 11 -20.73 -29.31 12.06
C HIS A 11 -19.22 -29.44 12.32
N GLU A 12 -18.76 -29.27 13.57
CA GLU A 12 -17.34 -29.19 13.91
C GLU A 12 -16.54 -30.41 13.48
N ALA A 13 -17.05 -31.63 13.72
CA ALA A 13 -16.34 -32.86 13.38
C ALA A 13 -16.06 -32.98 11.87
N TRP A 14 -17.05 -32.59 11.05
CA TRP A 14 -16.90 -32.57 9.60
C TRP A 14 -15.93 -31.48 9.16
N LEU A 15 -16.08 -30.25 9.66
CA LEU A 15 -15.19 -29.13 9.35
C LEU A 15 -13.74 -29.45 9.71
N ARG A 16 -13.51 -30.11 10.85
CA ARG A 16 -12.18 -30.49 11.30
C ARG A 16 -11.50 -31.43 10.29
N ARG A 17 -12.22 -32.45 9.80
CA ARG A 17 -11.70 -33.33 8.76
C ARG A 17 -11.49 -32.60 7.44
N TRP A 18 -12.53 -31.91 6.96
CA TRP A 18 -12.52 -31.22 5.68
C TRP A 18 -11.38 -30.20 5.59
N ILE A 19 -11.16 -29.40 6.64
CA ILE A 19 -10.12 -28.36 6.63
C ILE A 19 -8.74 -28.93 6.97
N LEU A 20 -8.61 -29.74 8.03
CA LEU A 20 -7.29 -30.12 8.56
C LEU A 20 -6.69 -31.37 7.89
N GLU A 21 -7.52 -32.20 7.27
CA GLU A 21 -7.09 -33.43 6.60
C GLU A 21 -7.15 -33.31 5.08
N ASP A 22 -8.28 -32.83 4.54
CA ASP A 22 -8.52 -32.83 3.09
C ASP A 22 -7.91 -31.60 2.37
N HIS A 23 -7.70 -30.49 3.09
CA HIS A 23 -7.22 -29.21 2.54
C HIS A 23 -5.86 -28.73 3.10
N LYS A 24 -4.88 -29.65 3.18
CA LYS A 24 -3.53 -29.34 3.70
C LYS A 24 -2.72 -28.40 2.80
N GLU A 25 -3.14 -28.24 1.55
CA GLU A 25 -2.56 -27.32 0.56
C GLU A 25 -2.97 -25.86 0.77
N TRP A 26 -3.97 -25.57 1.60
CA TRP A 26 -4.35 -24.21 1.91
C TRP A 26 -3.20 -23.44 2.58
N LYS A 27 -3.20 -22.12 2.40
CA LYS A 27 -2.13 -21.27 2.92
C LYS A 27 -1.97 -21.45 4.45
N PRO A 28 -0.74 -21.39 4.98
CA PRO A 28 -0.48 -21.62 6.40
C PRO A 28 -1.29 -20.73 7.36
N ASN A 29 -1.55 -19.47 6.98
CA ASN A 29 -2.37 -18.55 7.79
C ASN A 29 -3.85 -18.99 7.84
N VAL A 30 -4.41 -19.41 6.71
CA VAL A 30 -5.78 -19.95 6.60
C VAL A 30 -5.92 -21.20 7.47
N TYR A 31 -5.02 -22.17 7.28
CA TYR A 31 -5.00 -23.41 8.06
C TYR A 31 -4.86 -23.11 9.55
N GLY A 32 -3.89 -22.28 9.93
CA GLY A 32 -3.60 -21.94 11.32
C GLY A 32 -4.78 -21.27 12.03
N GLN A 33 -5.44 -20.31 11.36
CA GLN A 33 -6.60 -19.63 11.93
C GLN A 33 -7.81 -20.55 12.06
N CYS A 34 -8.09 -21.39 11.05
CA CYS A 34 -9.17 -22.38 11.14
C CYS A 34 -8.92 -23.38 12.27
N LYS A 35 -7.70 -23.92 12.37
CA LYS A 35 -7.30 -24.83 13.44
C LYS A 35 -7.49 -24.20 14.82
N SER A 36 -7.05 -22.93 15.00
CA SER A 36 -7.23 -22.23 16.26
C SER A 36 -8.71 -22.10 16.66
N TRP A 37 -9.60 -21.87 15.70
CA TRP A 37 -11.05 -21.79 15.95
C TRP A 37 -11.65 -23.14 16.31
N LEU A 38 -11.27 -24.20 15.60
CA LEU A 38 -11.73 -25.55 15.88
C LEU A 38 -11.22 -26.07 17.23
N ASP A 39 -10.00 -25.73 17.62
CA ASP A 39 -9.42 -26.16 18.91
C ASP A 39 -10.05 -25.43 20.12
N MET A 40 -10.64 -24.25 19.92
CA MET A 40 -11.44 -23.57 20.94
C MET A 40 -12.85 -24.18 21.11
N GLY A 41 -13.30 -25.00 20.16
CA GLY A 41 -14.67 -25.51 20.09
C GLY A 41 -15.64 -24.49 19.47
N LEU A 42 -16.32 -24.89 18.41
CA LEU A 42 -17.33 -24.08 17.75
C LEU A 42 -18.58 -23.98 18.62
N GLN A 43 -19.25 -22.83 18.56
CA GLN A 43 -20.47 -22.53 19.30
C GLN A 43 -21.57 -22.13 18.32
N PRO A 44 -22.85 -22.34 18.66
CA PRO A 44 -23.96 -21.81 17.89
C PRO A 44 -23.81 -20.31 17.64
N ARG A 45 -24.02 -19.86 16.40
CA ARG A 45 -23.86 -18.45 15.99
C ARG A 45 -25.20 -17.83 15.69
N ALA A 46 -25.51 -16.68 16.31
CA ALA A 46 -26.75 -15.96 16.03
C ALA A 46 -26.78 -15.44 14.58
N VAL A 47 -27.81 -15.82 13.83
CA VAL A 47 -28.02 -15.47 12.40
C VAL A 47 -29.07 -14.39 12.19
N SER A 48 -29.57 -13.77 13.26
CA SER A 48 -30.59 -12.73 13.22
C SER A 48 -30.20 -11.50 14.03
N ARG A 49 -30.74 -10.33 13.69
CA ARG A 49 -30.54 -9.06 14.40
C ARG A 49 -31.84 -8.28 14.54
N ASP A 50 -31.89 -7.45 15.57
CA ASP A 50 -32.91 -6.42 15.79
C ASP A 50 -32.49 -5.16 15.00
N LEU A 51 -32.77 -5.13 13.69
CA LEU A 51 -32.47 -4.01 12.79
C LEU A 51 -33.60 -3.84 11.78
N ASP A 52 -33.80 -2.60 11.34
CA ASP A 52 -34.83 -2.26 10.35
C ASP A 52 -34.36 -2.46 8.90
N TRP A 53 -33.05 -2.55 8.67
CA TRP A 53 -32.44 -2.73 7.34
C TRP A 53 -31.73 -4.08 7.22
N GLY A 54 -32.24 -4.95 6.35
CA GLY A 54 -31.68 -6.27 6.05
C GLY A 54 -32.72 -7.23 5.45
N ILE A 55 -32.30 -8.45 5.13
CA ILE A 55 -33.21 -9.48 4.61
C ILE A 55 -34.10 -9.99 5.75
N PRO A 56 -35.45 -9.95 5.64
CA PRO A 56 -36.33 -10.46 6.69
C PRO A 56 -36.07 -11.94 6.98
N VAL A 57 -36.10 -12.33 8.26
CA VAL A 57 -35.91 -13.74 8.65
C VAL A 57 -37.15 -14.55 8.22
N PRO A 58 -37.02 -15.58 7.36
CA PRO A 58 -38.16 -16.37 6.89
C PRO A 58 -38.52 -17.47 7.90
N ALA A 59 -38.86 -17.09 9.13
CA ALA A 59 -39.24 -18.00 10.21
C ALA A 59 -40.43 -17.48 11.00
N GLU A 60 -41.20 -18.39 11.62
CA GLU A 60 -42.34 -18.02 12.45
C GLU A 60 -41.93 -17.16 13.65
N ASN A 61 -42.72 -16.13 13.96
CA ASN A 61 -42.50 -15.17 15.06
C ASN A 61 -41.21 -14.35 14.94
N ALA A 62 -40.75 -14.09 13.71
CA ALA A 62 -39.55 -13.31 13.41
C ALA A 62 -39.87 -11.89 12.90
N GLU A 63 -41.08 -11.36 13.17
CA GLU A 63 -41.43 -10.00 12.77
C GLU A 63 -40.45 -8.98 13.38
N GLY A 64 -40.02 -8.00 12.56
CA GLY A 64 -39.02 -7.00 12.97
C GLY A 64 -37.59 -7.54 13.09
N LYS A 65 -37.31 -8.76 12.59
CA LYS A 65 -35.97 -9.35 12.56
C LYS A 65 -35.44 -9.44 11.15
N VAL A 66 -34.16 -9.17 11.01
CA VAL A 66 -33.42 -9.38 9.76
C VAL A 66 -32.31 -10.41 9.96
N LEU A 67 -31.89 -11.04 8.87
CA LEU A 67 -30.71 -11.89 8.85
C LEU A 67 -29.47 -11.05 9.21
N TYR A 68 -28.60 -11.63 10.02
CA TYR A 68 -27.34 -11.00 10.37
C TYR A 68 -26.43 -11.00 9.14
N VAL A 69 -25.79 -9.87 8.83
CA VAL A 69 -24.98 -9.69 7.61
C VAL A 69 -23.92 -10.78 7.38
N TRP A 70 -23.35 -11.32 8.46
CA TRP A 70 -22.34 -12.38 8.35
C TRP A 70 -22.91 -13.77 8.01
N PHE A 71 -24.24 -13.90 7.99
CA PHE A 71 -24.94 -15.09 7.53
C PHE A 71 -25.38 -14.94 6.07
N ASP A 72 -25.92 -13.80 5.65
CA ASP A 72 -26.45 -13.62 4.29
C ASP A 72 -25.44 -13.04 3.28
N ALA A 73 -24.44 -12.26 3.70
CA ALA A 73 -23.44 -11.68 2.79
C ALA A 73 -22.75 -12.70 1.85
N PRO A 74 -22.28 -13.89 2.31
CA PRO A 74 -21.67 -14.85 1.40
C PRO A 74 -22.68 -15.51 0.44
N ILE A 75 -23.98 -15.50 0.76
CA ILE A 75 -25.03 -15.90 -0.19
C ILE A 75 -25.09 -14.91 -1.36
N GLY A 76 -24.63 -13.67 -1.16
CA GLY A 76 -24.43 -12.66 -2.18
C GLY A 76 -23.62 -13.16 -3.40
N TYR A 77 -22.63 -14.03 -3.20
CA TYR A 77 -21.88 -14.60 -4.32
C TYR A 77 -22.78 -15.44 -5.24
N ILE A 78 -23.72 -16.18 -4.66
CA ILE A 78 -24.67 -17.02 -5.39
C ILE A 78 -25.74 -16.14 -6.04
N SER A 79 -26.31 -15.17 -5.32
CA SER A 79 -27.34 -14.28 -5.87
C SER A 79 -26.82 -13.42 -7.01
N ASN A 80 -25.58 -12.92 -6.92
CA ASN A 80 -24.96 -12.17 -8.01
C ASN A 80 -24.73 -13.06 -9.24
N THR A 81 -24.35 -14.33 -9.03
CA THR A 81 -24.21 -15.29 -10.14
C THR A 81 -25.57 -15.59 -10.79
N LYS A 82 -26.64 -15.71 -9.99
CA LYS A 82 -28.02 -15.86 -10.48
C LYS A 82 -28.47 -14.66 -11.30
N GLU A 83 -28.13 -13.45 -10.87
CA GLU A 83 -28.47 -12.23 -11.61
C GLU A 83 -27.72 -12.17 -12.96
N LEU A 84 -26.43 -12.51 -12.95
CA LEU A 84 -25.61 -12.48 -14.16
C LEU A 84 -25.95 -13.60 -15.16
N LEU A 85 -26.26 -14.81 -14.66
CA LEU A 85 -26.46 -16.04 -15.44
C LEU A 85 -27.73 -16.80 -14.98
N PRO A 86 -28.94 -16.22 -15.15
CA PRO A 86 -30.17 -16.76 -14.57
C PRO A 86 -30.49 -18.21 -14.98
N ASP A 87 -30.13 -18.60 -16.20
CA ASP A 87 -30.45 -19.93 -16.74
C ASP A 87 -29.38 -21.00 -16.48
N SER A 88 -28.19 -20.60 -16.01
CA SER A 88 -27.04 -21.51 -15.90
C SER A 88 -26.19 -21.31 -14.65
N TRP A 89 -26.65 -20.52 -13.67
CA TRP A 89 -25.90 -20.24 -12.45
C TRP A 89 -25.58 -21.50 -11.64
N GLU A 90 -26.44 -22.53 -11.69
CA GLU A 90 -26.26 -23.77 -10.95
C GLU A 90 -24.98 -24.49 -11.34
N LYS A 91 -24.56 -24.40 -12.61
CA LYS A 91 -23.28 -24.93 -13.07
C LYS A 91 -22.13 -24.51 -12.17
N TRP A 92 -22.06 -23.22 -11.86
CA TRP A 92 -20.94 -22.65 -11.11
C TRP A 92 -20.97 -22.93 -9.62
N TRP A 93 -22.11 -23.40 -9.09
CA TRP A 93 -22.35 -23.52 -7.64
C TRP A 93 -22.77 -24.91 -7.18
N LYS A 94 -23.05 -25.83 -8.12
CA LYS A 94 -23.56 -27.18 -7.83
C LYS A 94 -22.90 -28.30 -8.65
N GLU A 95 -22.22 -28.01 -9.76
CA GLU A 95 -21.53 -29.05 -10.55
C GLU A 95 -20.13 -29.34 -10.00
N GLU A 96 -19.79 -30.62 -9.79
CA GLU A 96 -18.52 -31.06 -9.20
C GLU A 96 -17.28 -30.78 -10.09
N ASP A 97 -17.48 -30.48 -11.37
CA ASP A 97 -16.39 -30.10 -12.28
C ASP A 97 -15.98 -28.62 -12.13
N THR A 98 -16.68 -27.86 -11.29
CA THR A 98 -16.37 -26.45 -11.01
C THR A 98 -15.50 -26.32 -9.77
N ARG A 99 -14.46 -25.48 -9.90
CA ARG A 99 -13.53 -25.14 -8.81
C ARG A 99 -13.89 -23.78 -8.20
N LEU A 100 -14.38 -23.77 -6.97
CA LEU A 100 -14.67 -22.53 -6.24
C LEU A 100 -13.42 -22.00 -5.52
N ILE A 101 -12.91 -20.84 -5.95
CA ILE A 101 -11.76 -20.17 -5.33
C ILE A 101 -12.17 -18.84 -4.71
N HIS A 102 -11.96 -18.68 -3.40
CA HIS A 102 -12.37 -17.50 -2.65
C HIS A 102 -11.15 -16.64 -2.27
N PHE A 103 -10.87 -15.59 -3.05
CA PHE A 103 -9.82 -14.61 -2.72
C PHE A 103 -10.32 -13.62 -1.68
N ILE A 104 -9.67 -13.57 -0.51
CA ILE A 104 -10.13 -12.76 0.63
C ILE A 104 -8.97 -12.14 1.44
N GLY A 105 -9.29 -11.20 2.32
CA GLY A 105 -8.39 -10.80 3.42
C GLY A 105 -8.53 -11.74 4.63
N LYS A 106 -7.51 -11.79 5.48
CA LYS A 106 -7.44 -12.75 6.61
C LYS A 106 -8.61 -12.69 7.59
N ASP A 107 -9.21 -11.52 7.80
CA ASP A 107 -10.36 -11.36 8.70
C ASP A 107 -11.59 -12.14 8.23
N ASN A 108 -11.66 -12.48 6.95
CA ASN A 108 -12.76 -13.25 6.37
C ASN A 108 -12.55 -14.77 6.38
N ILE A 109 -11.38 -15.25 6.83
CA ILE A 109 -11.03 -16.69 6.77
C ILE A 109 -12.10 -17.55 7.45
N VAL A 110 -12.48 -17.21 8.69
CA VAL A 110 -13.46 -17.99 9.45
C VAL A 110 -14.81 -18.04 8.74
N PHE A 111 -15.22 -16.95 8.10
CA PHE A 111 -16.50 -16.91 7.40
C PHE A 111 -16.49 -17.79 6.15
N HIS A 112 -15.40 -17.78 5.39
CA HIS A 112 -15.28 -18.51 4.13
C HIS A 112 -14.84 -19.97 4.28
N CYS A 113 -14.18 -20.31 5.39
CA CYS A 113 -13.68 -21.66 5.63
C CYS A 113 -14.55 -22.44 6.63
N ILE A 114 -15.33 -21.77 7.48
CA ILE A 114 -16.13 -22.43 8.52
C ILE A 114 -17.61 -22.15 8.35
N VAL A 115 -18.01 -20.88 8.45
CA VAL A 115 -19.44 -20.52 8.51
C VAL A 115 -20.16 -20.84 7.20
N PHE A 116 -19.67 -20.31 6.08
CA PHE A 116 -20.30 -20.48 4.78
C PHE A 116 -20.24 -21.93 4.29
N PRO A 117 -19.11 -22.66 4.38
CA PRO A 117 -19.09 -24.08 4.05
C PRO A 117 -20.04 -24.93 4.89
N ALA A 118 -20.21 -24.62 6.19
CA ALA A 118 -21.21 -25.30 7.02
C ALA A 118 -22.64 -25.05 6.53
N MET A 119 -22.96 -23.82 6.09
CA MET A 119 -24.25 -23.50 5.50
C MET A 119 -24.49 -24.26 4.18
N LEU A 120 -23.52 -24.23 3.26
CA LEU A 120 -23.59 -24.95 1.99
C LEU A 120 -23.75 -26.45 2.20
N LYS A 121 -22.99 -27.01 3.16
CA LYS A 121 -23.06 -28.42 3.53
C LYS A 121 -24.41 -28.79 4.14
N ALA A 122 -24.99 -27.91 4.96
CA ALA A 122 -26.30 -28.12 5.56
C ALA A 122 -27.43 -28.08 4.52
N GLU A 123 -27.32 -27.25 3.48
CA GLU A 123 -28.27 -27.22 2.37
C GLU A 123 -28.12 -28.45 1.47
N GLY A 124 -26.88 -28.85 1.16
CA GLY A 124 -26.55 -30.16 0.61
C GLY A 124 -26.48 -30.26 -0.92
N SER A 125 -26.92 -29.25 -1.67
CA SER A 125 -26.85 -29.23 -3.14
C SER A 125 -25.68 -28.41 -3.71
N TYR A 126 -25.00 -27.63 -2.88
CA TYR A 126 -23.90 -26.75 -3.29
C TYR A 126 -22.53 -27.42 -3.15
N ILE A 127 -21.63 -27.14 -4.11
CA ILE A 127 -20.22 -27.46 -3.97
C ILE A 127 -19.54 -26.54 -2.94
N LEU A 128 -18.36 -26.93 -2.49
CA LEU A 128 -17.59 -26.22 -1.48
C LEU A 128 -16.38 -25.51 -2.08
N PRO A 129 -15.83 -24.47 -1.41
CA PRO A 129 -14.58 -23.86 -1.82
C PRO A 129 -13.46 -24.91 -1.93
N GLU A 130 -12.84 -25.03 -3.10
CA GLU A 130 -11.65 -25.86 -3.26
C GLU A 130 -10.44 -25.19 -2.61
N ASN A 131 -10.36 -23.86 -2.72
CA ASN A 131 -9.32 -23.08 -2.06
C ASN A 131 -9.82 -21.71 -1.60
N VAL A 132 -9.21 -21.20 -0.53
CA VAL A 132 -9.51 -19.88 0.03
C VAL A 132 -8.21 -19.08 0.17
N PRO A 133 -7.61 -18.58 -0.92
CA PRO A 133 -6.39 -17.78 -0.82
C PRO A 133 -6.64 -16.48 -0.05
N ALA A 134 -6.14 -16.44 1.19
CA ALA A 134 -6.23 -15.25 2.04
C ALA A 134 -4.90 -14.48 2.06
N ASN A 135 -5.00 -13.15 2.09
CA ASN A 135 -3.86 -12.26 2.27
C ASN A 135 -3.89 -11.56 3.64
N GLU A 136 -2.70 -11.26 4.15
CA GLU A 136 -2.47 -10.48 5.35
C GLU A 136 -2.75 -8.98 5.09
N PHE A 137 -2.48 -8.10 6.04
CA PHE A 137 -2.79 -6.68 5.86
C PHE A 137 -1.75 -5.93 5.02
N LEU A 138 -2.23 -4.94 4.28
CA LEU A 138 -1.40 -3.91 3.68
C LEU A 138 -1.50 -2.64 4.53
N ASN A 139 -0.36 -2.18 5.04
CA ASN A 139 -0.21 -0.89 5.73
C ASN A 139 0.16 0.21 4.73
N LEU A 140 0.06 1.46 5.16
CA LEU A 140 0.38 2.64 4.36
C LEU A 140 1.32 3.54 5.17
N GLU A 141 2.53 3.75 4.67
CA GLU A 141 3.57 4.61 5.28
C GLU A 141 3.79 4.29 6.77
N GLY A 142 3.86 2.99 7.10
CA GLY A 142 4.09 2.47 8.45
C GLY A 142 2.85 2.43 9.36
N ASP A 143 1.72 2.98 8.92
CA ASP A 143 0.47 3.06 9.68
C ASP A 143 -0.63 2.17 9.06
N LYS A 144 -1.53 1.64 9.88
CA LYS A 144 -2.70 0.89 9.38
C LYS A 144 -3.64 1.80 8.58
N ILE A 145 -4.03 1.34 7.39
CA ILE A 145 -5.06 1.98 6.57
C ILE A 145 -6.33 2.18 7.40
N SER A 146 -6.91 3.37 7.34
CA SER A 146 -8.03 3.76 8.19
C SER A 146 -8.92 4.77 7.50
N THR A 147 -10.14 4.36 7.17
CA THR A 147 -11.15 5.22 6.55
C THR A 147 -11.60 6.34 7.50
N SER A 148 -11.77 6.05 8.79
CA SER A 148 -12.17 7.04 9.80
C SER A 148 -11.13 8.13 10.04
N ARG A 149 -9.84 7.80 9.88
CA ARG A 149 -8.74 8.77 9.94
C ARG A 149 -8.38 9.32 8.54
N ASN A 150 -9.17 9.02 7.52
CA ASN A 150 -8.86 9.34 6.12
C ASN A 150 -7.41 8.98 5.71
N TRP A 151 -6.84 7.94 6.33
CA TRP A 151 -5.47 7.48 6.10
C TRP A 151 -5.52 6.30 5.12
N ALA A 152 -5.63 6.64 3.83
CA ALA A 152 -5.73 5.67 2.74
C ALA A 152 -5.26 6.30 1.43
N VAL A 153 -4.88 5.47 0.47
CA VAL A 153 -4.80 5.86 -0.94
C VAL A 153 -6.10 5.45 -1.60
N TRP A 154 -6.94 6.43 -1.92
CA TRP A 154 -8.24 6.17 -2.55
C TRP A 154 -8.06 5.94 -4.05
N LEU A 155 -8.59 4.83 -4.57
CA LEU A 155 -8.36 4.44 -5.96
C LEU A 155 -8.85 5.50 -6.97
N HIS A 156 -10.00 6.13 -6.72
CA HIS A 156 -10.53 7.15 -7.64
C HIS A 156 -9.62 8.39 -7.69
N GLU A 157 -9.14 8.87 -6.53
CA GLU A 157 -8.17 9.98 -6.46
C GLU A 157 -6.86 9.60 -7.14
N TYR A 158 -6.36 8.38 -6.90
CA TYR A 158 -5.15 7.88 -7.55
C TYR A 158 -5.25 7.92 -9.08
N LEU A 159 -6.39 7.49 -9.64
CA LEU A 159 -6.60 7.46 -11.09
C LEU A 159 -6.60 8.86 -11.72
N GLU A 160 -7.07 9.88 -10.99
CA GLU A 160 -7.04 11.27 -11.41
C GLU A 160 -5.63 11.88 -11.29
N GLU A 161 -4.93 11.59 -10.19
CA GLU A 161 -3.60 12.12 -9.89
C GLU A 161 -2.48 11.44 -10.69
N PHE A 162 -2.67 10.18 -11.09
CA PHE A 162 -1.73 9.35 -11.86
C PHE A 162 -2.36 8.82 -13.16
N PRO A 163 -2.72 9.69 -14.12
CA PRO A 163 -3.37 9.27 -15.35
C PRO A 163 -2.50 8.29 -16.15
N GLY A 164 -3.11 7.20 -16.60
CA GLY A 164 -2.46 6.14 -17.39
C GLY A 164 -1.47 5.26 -16.61
N LYS A 165 -1.45 5.32 -15.27
CA LYS A 165 -0.53 4.54 -14.43
C LYS A 165 -1.23 3.42 -13.65
N GLN A 166 -2.39 2.95 -14.10
CA GLN A 166 -3.11 1.85 -13.44
C GLN A 166 -2.23 0.60 -13.32
N ASP A 167 -1.45 0.29 -14.34
CA ASP A 167 -0.51 -0.83 -14.32
C ASP A 167 0.65 -0.63 -13.36
N VAL A 168 1.08 0.61 -13.13
CA VAL A 168 2.12 0.89 -12.12
C VAL A 168 1.58 0.53 -10.73
N LEU A 169 0.34 0.92 -10.41
CA LEU A 169 -0.30 0.53 -9.16
C LEU A 169 -0.45 -1.00 -9.06
N ARG A 170 -0.95 -1.65 -10.12
CA ARG A 170 -1.09 -3.12 -10.16
C ARG A 170 0.25 -3.83 -9.94
N TYR A 171 1.31 -3.38 -10.60
CA TYR A 171 2.65 -3.92 -10.46
C TYR A 171 3.16 -3.83 -9.02
N VAL A 172 3.03 -2.65 -8.42
CA VAL A 172 3.53 -2.38 -7.06
C VAL A 172 2.72 -3.14 -6.02
N LEU A 173 1.38 -3.12 -6.11
CA LEU A 173 0.52 -3.87 -5.20
C LEU A 173 0.75 -5.38 -5.31
N THR A 174 0.97 -5.90 -6.52
CA THR A 174 1.32 -7.30 -6.71
C THR A 174 2.70 -7.61 -6.14
N ALA A 175 3.73 -6.80 -6.42
CA ALA A 175 5.09 -6.98 -5.88
C ALA A 175 5.10 -6.96 -4.34
N ASN A 176 4.20 -6.17 -3.76
CA ASN A 176 4.04 -5.98 -2.32
C ASN A 176 2.87 -6.78 -1.74
N ALA A 177 2.28 -7.73 -2.47
CA ALA A 177 1.12 -8.46 -1.97
C ALA A 177 1.42 -9.12 -0.60
N PRO A 178 0.58 -8.91 0.43
CA PRO A 178 0.81 -9.46 1.77
C PRO A 178 0.45 -10.95 1.82
N GLU A 179 1.12 -11.78 1.02
CA GLU A 179 0.80 -13.21 0.85
C GLU A 179 1.16 -14.07 2.07
N THR A 180 2.19 -13.69 2.83
CA THR A 180 2.73 -14.49 3.95
C THR A 180 2.83 -13.74 5.26
N LYS A 181 2.88 -12.41 5.22
CA LYS A 181 2.91 -11.49 6.36
C LYS A 181 2.38 -10.14 5.93
N ASP A 182 2.01 -9.31 6.90
CA ASP A 182 1.68 -7.91 6.64
C ASP A 182 2.81 -7.25 5.84
N ASN A 183 2.43 -6.38 4.91
CA ASN A 183 3.37 -5.59 4.12
C ASN A 183 3.00 -4.11 4.17
N ASP A 184 3.90 -3.24 3.72
CA ASP A 184 3.72 -1.79 3.80
C ASP A 184 3.84 -1.19 2.41
N PHE A 185 2.83 -0.41 2.02
CA PHE A 185 2.90 0.45 0.84
C PHE A 185 3.56 1.77 1.25
N THR A 186 4.64 2.12 0.57
CA THR A 186 5.23 3.46 0.65
C THR A 186 5.31 4.08 -0.74
N TRP A 187 5.12 5.38 -0.82
CA TRP A 187 5.22 6.11 -2.08
C TRP A 187 6.63 6.07 -2.67
N LYS A 188 7.66 6.00 -1.81
CA LYS A 188 9.05 5.83 -2.25
C LYS A 188 9.30 4.44 -2.85
N ASP A 189 8.75 3.36 -2.29
CA ASP A 189 8.84 2.03 -2.91
C ASP A 189 8.04 1.97 -4.21
N PHE A 190 6.83 2.56 -4.25
CA PHE A 190 6.04 2.69 -5.47
C PHE A 190 6.84 3.36 -6.61
N GLN A 191 7.51 4.47 -6.31
CA GLN A 191 8.40 5.15 -7.25
C GLN A 191 9.60 4.29 -7.66
N ALA A 192 10.26 3.64 -6.70
CA ALA A 192 11.43 2.83 -6.95
C ALA A 192 11.10 1.63 -7.86
N ARG A 193 9.99 0.93 -7.60
CA ARG A 193 9.49 -0.18 -8.44
C ARG A 193 9.20 0.29 -9.86
N ASN A 194 8.57 1.44 -10.03
CA ASN A 194 8.37 2.02 -11.36
C ASN A 194 9.69 2.34 -12.05
N ASN A 195 10.52 3.19 -11.43
CA ASN A 195 11.69 3.76 -12.08
C ASN A 195 12.82 2.72 -12.30
N ASN A 196 13.02 1.83 -11.32
CA ASN A 196 14.16 0.90 -11.34
C ASN A 196 13.81 -0.46 -11.94
N GLU A 197 12.52 -0.83 -12.02
CA GLU A 197 12.11 -2.11 -12.60
C GLU A 197 11.30 -1.91 -13.89
N LEU A 198 10.15 -1.24 -13.83
CA LEU A 198 9.33 -1.04 -15.02
C LEU A 198 10.06 -0.21 -16.09
N VAL A 199 10.62 0.94 -15.72
CA VAL A 199 11.34 1.81 -16.67
C VAL A 199 12.72 1.21 -17.00
N ALA A 200 13.56 0.97 -16.00
CA ALA A 200 14.97 0.62 -16.23
C ALA A 200 15.22 -0.82 -16.68
N ILE A 201 14.29 -1.76 -16.48
CA ILE A 201 14.44 -3.16 -16.91
C ILE A 201 13.50 -3.44 -18.07
N TYR A 202 12.18 -3.46 -17.83
CA TYR A 202 11.21 -3.87 -18.84
C TYR A 202 11.14 -2.86 -19.99
N GLY A 203 10.84 -1.60 -19.69
CA GLY A 203 10.78 -0.51 -20.65
C GLY A 203 12.09 -0.34 -21.41
N ASN A 204 13.23 -0.40 -20.73
CA ASN A 204 14.55 -0.30 -21.36
C ASN A 204 14.80 -1.42 -22.38
N PHE A 205 14.48 -2.67 -22.06
CA PHE A 205 14.67 -3.78 -23.00
C PHE A 205 13.80 -3.60 -24.24
N VAL A 206 12.50 -3.37 -24.05
CA VAL A 206 11.54 -3.15 -25.14
C VAL A 206 11.96 -1.98 -26.02
N ASN A 207 12.33 -0.85 -25.41
CA ASN A 207 12.77 0.33 -26.14
C ASN A 207 14.01 0.02 -26.99
N ARG A 208 15.03 -0.65 -26.45
CA ARG A 208 16.24 -1.03 -27.21
C ARG A 208 15.91 -1.98 -28.36
N ALA A 209 15.07 -2.98 -28.13
CA ALA A 209 14.65 -3.93 -29.16
C ALA A 209 13.96 -3.21 -30.34
N LEU A 210 13.00 -2.33 -30.05
CA LEU A 210 12.24 -1.59 -31.05
C LEU A 210 13.08 -0.51 -31.76
N VAL A 211 13.82 0.32 -31.02
CA VAL A 211 14.62 1.42 -31.58
C VAL A 211 15.76 0.91 -32.45
N LEU A 212 16.47 -0.15 -32.03
CA LEU A 212 17.52 -0.73 -32.86
C LEU A 212 16.95 -1.39 -34.13
N THR A 213 15.77 -2.03 -34.02
CA THR A 213 15.08 -2.57 -35.21
C THR A 213 14.63 -1.45 -36.15
N GLN A 214 14.09 -0.35 -35.61
CA GLN A 214 13.75 0.84 -36.40
C GLN A 214 14.98 1.42 -37.10
N LYS A 215 16.11 1.51 -36.39
CA LYS A 215 17.35 2.08 -36.91
C LYS A 215 18.00 1.23 -38.00
N TYR A 216 18.05 -0.09 -37.81
CA TYR A 216 18.82 -0.99 -38.67
C TYR A 216 18.00 -1.64 -39.78
N TYR A 217 16.69 -1.79 -39.59
CA TYR A 217 15.81 -2.54 -40.48
C TYR A 217 14.54 -1.77 -40.83
N ASP A 218 14.52 -0.45 -40.60
CA ASP A 218 13.34 0.40 -40.81
C ASP A 218 12.08 -0.18 -40.14
N GLY A 219 12.21 -0.77 -38.96
CA GLY A 219 11.07 -1.32 -38.21
C GLY A 219 10.47 -2.58 -38.86
N VAL A 220 11.20 -3.23 -39.75
CA VAL A 220 10.84 -4.54 -40.30
C VAL A 220 11.54 -5.64 -39.50
N VAL A 221 10.80 -6.68 -39.12
CA VAL A 221 11.36 -7.84 -38.41
C VAL A 221 12.39 -8.53 -39.31
N PRO A 222 13.68 -8.57 -38.92
CA PRO A 222 14.70 -9.20 -39.73
C PRO A 222 14.55 -10.73 -39.74
N ALA A 223 15.06 -11.39 -40.79
CA ALA A 223 15.11 -12.84 -40.83
C ALA A 223 16.10 -13.38 -39.80
N CYS A 224 15.75 -14.50 -39.15
CA CYS A 224 16.66 -15.21 -38.27
C CYS A 224 17.71 -15.96 -39.11
N GLY A 225 18.99 -15.64 -38.93
CA GLY A 225 20.10 -16.39 -39.49
C GLY A 225 20.51 -17.57 -38.61
N GLU A 226 21.77 -18.00 -38.72
CA GLU A 226 22.32 -19.08 -37.91
C GLU A 226 22.34 -18.72 -36.41
N LEU A 227 21.97 -19.70 -35.58
CA LEU A 227 21.98 -19.60 -34.13
C LEU A 227 23.34 -20.07 -33.60
N THR A 228 23.89 -19.28 -32.69
CA THR A 228 25.09 -19.61 -31.91
C THR A 228 24.71 -20.38 -30.64
N ASP A 229 25.68 -21.01 -29.98
CA ASP A 229 25.49 -21.65 -28.67
C ASP A 229 24.99 -20.68 -27.59
N TYR A 230 25.31 -19.39 -27.73
CA TYR A 230 24.79 -18.37 -26.82
C TYR A 230 23.29 -18.13 -27.07
N ASP A 231 22.85 -18.05 -28.33
CA ASP A 231 21.43 -17.90 -28.68
C ASP A 231 20.59 -19.09 -28.19
N LEU A 232 21.09 -20.30 -28.43
CA LEU A 232 20.42 -21.53 -28.02
C LEU A 232 20.24 -21.59 -26.50
N ARG A 233 21.27 -21.18 -25.74
CA ARG A 233 21.18 -21.09 -24.26
C ARG A 233 20.17 -20.04 -23.81
N THR A 234 20.15 -18.86 -24.44
CA THR A 234 19.16 -17.83 -24.12
C THR A 234 17.73 -18.30 -24.41
N LEU A 235 17.53 -18.99 -25.54
CA LEU A 235 16.22 -19.57 -25.88
C LEU A 235 15.79 -20.66 -24.90
N GLU A 236 16.72 -21.43 -24.36
CA GLU A 236 16.43 -22.45 -23.35
C GLU A 236 16.04 -21.85 -22.00
N GLU A 237 16.76 -20.82 -21.52
CA GLU A 237 16.38 -20.08 -20.30
C GLU A 237 14.95 -19.51 -20.40
N PHE A 238 14.59 -19.04 -21.60
CA PHE A 238 13.28 -18.47 -21.90
C PHE A 238 12.14 -19.51 -21.91
N LYS A 239 12.35 -20.73 -22.40
CA LYS A 239 11.29 -21.75 -22.53
C LYS A 239 10.65 -22.14 -21.20
N HIS A 240 11.39 -22.07 -20.11
CA HIS A 240 10.90 -22.47 -18.77
C HIS A 240 9.95 -21.44 -18.14
N VAL A 241 9.99 -20.17 -18.60
CA VAL A 241 9.22 -19.06 -18.02
C VAL A 241 7.72 -19.37 -17.96
N LYS A 242 7.14 -19.99 -19.00
CA LYS A 242 5.70 -20.34 -19.00
C LYS A 242 5.36 -21.27 -17.84
N THR A 243 6.05 -22.41 -17.76
CA THR A 243 5.81 -23.44 -16.76
C THR A 243 6.02 -22.90 -15.35
N ASP A 244 7.05 -22.08 -15.14
CA ASP A 244 7.35 -21.51 -13.83
C ASP A 244 6.30 -20.47 -13.40
N VAL A 245 5.86 -19.60 -14.31
CA VAL A 245 4.79 -18.64 -14.05
C VAL A 245 3.46 -19.36 -13.78
N GLU A 246 3.07 -20.34 -14.60
CA GLU A 246 1.85 -21.14 -14.41
C GLU A 246 1.85 -21.82 -13.04
N LYS A 247 2.94 -22.52 -12.70
CA LYS A 247 3.09 -23.18 -11.41
C LYS A 247 2.91 -22.20 -10.24
N LEU A 248 3.45 -20.98 -10.34
CA LEU A 248 3.33 -19.98 -9.29
C LEU A 248 1.90 -19.40 -9.20
N LEU A 249 1.24 -19.17 -10.34
CA LEU A 249 -0.14 -18.70 -10.40
C LEU A 249 -1.12 -19.74 -9.86
N ASP A 250 -0.97 -21.01 -10.23
CA ASP A 250 -1.79 -22.14 -9.75
C ASP A 250 -1.69 -22.33 -8.24
N ASN A 251 -0.58 -21.88 -7.64
CA ASN A 251 -0.33 -21.93 -6.19
C ASN A 251 -0.52 -20.57 -5.50
N TYR A 252 -1.13 -19.59 -6.18
CA TYR A 252 -1.46 -18.27 -5.63
C TYR A 252 -0.25 -17.49 -5.07
N ARG A 253 0.89 -17.64 -5.75
CA ARG A 253 2.19 -16.97 -5.48
C ARG A 253 2.43 -15.86 -6.50
N PHE A 254 1.53 -14.88 -6.52
CA PHE A 254 1.50 -13.80 -7.51
C PHE A 254 2.76 -12.94 -7.49
N ARG A 255 3.33 -12.68 -6.32
CA ARG A 255 4.60 -11.96 -6.17
C ARG A 255 5.74 -12.61 -6.92
N ASP A 256 5.85 -13.92 -6.75
CA ASP A 256 6.94 -14.68 -7.34
C ASP A 256 6.68 -14.90 -8.83
N ALA A 257 5.42 -15.10 -9.23
CA ALA A 257 5.02 -15.16 -10.65
C ALA A 257 5.37 -13.86 -11.40
N GLN A 258 5.09 -12.69 -10.82
CA GLN A 258 5.46 -11.39 -11.42
C GLN A 258 6.99 -11.22 -11.52
N LYS A 259 7.74 -11.70 -10.52
CA LYS A 259 9.22 -11.67 -10.58
C LYS A 259 9.76 -12.54 -11.70
N GLU A 260 9.15 -13.70 -11.92
CA GLU A 260 9.52 -14.60 -13.03
C GLU A 260 9.15 -13.99 -14.39
N ALA A 261 7.98 -13.35 -14.52
CA ALA A 261 7.66 -12.58 -15.72
C ALA A 261 8.70 -11.47 -15.97
N MET A 262 9.14 -10.76 -14.93
CA MET A 262 10.21 -9.74 -15.04
C MET A 262 11.58 -10.33 -15.39
N ASN A 263 11.84 -11.59 -15.05
CA ASN A 263 13.07 -12.29 -15.43
C ASN A 263 13.24 -12.35 -16.95
N LEU A 264 12.14 -12.48 -17.70
CA LEU A 264 12.17 -12.45 -19.16
C LEU A 264 12.76 -11.14 -19.73
N ALA A 265 12.44 -10.00 -19.13
CA ALA A 265 13.02 -8.71 -19.53
C ALA A 265 14.51 -8.60 -19.13
N ARG A 266 14.92 -9.26 -18.03
CA ARG A 266 16.34 -9.33 -17.62
C ARG A 266 17.15 -10.19 -18.59
N ILE A 267 16.62 -11.34 -19.00
CA ILE A 267 17.22 -12.21 -20.03
C ILE A 267 17.42 -11.40 -21.32
N GLY A 268 16.38 -10.69 -21.78
CA GLY A 268 16.47 -9.85 -22.98
C GLY A 268 17.52 -8.72 -22.86
N ASN A 269 17.57 -8.02 -21.73
CA ASN A 269 18.58 -6.98 -21.49
C ASN A 269 20.00 -7.55 -21.52
N LYS A 270 20.22 -8.68 -20.85
CA LYS A 270 21.51 -9.38 -20.80
C LYS A 270 21.92 -9.86 -22.19
N TYR A 271 21.00 -10.46 -22.94
CA TYR A 271 21.25 -10.92 -24.31
C TYR A 271 21.72 -9.77 -25.21
N LEU A 272 21.03 -8.62 -25.18
CA LEU A 272 21.47 -7.43 -25.93
C LEU A 272 22.79 -6.86 -25.42
N ALA A 273 23.04 -6.89 -24.10
CA ALA A 273 24.27 -6.40 -23.49
C ALA A 273 25.49 -7.23 -23.91
N ASP A 274 25.38 -8.56 -23.85
CA ASP A 274 26.50 -9.47 -24.12
C ASP A 274 26.78 -9.60 -25.63
N THR A 275 25.75 -9.49 -26.48
CA THR A 275 25.90 -9.61 -27.94
C THR A 275 26.27 -8.30 -28.64
N GLU A 276 26.11 -7.15 -27.98
CA GLU A 276 26.49 -5.82 -28.46
C GLU A 276 26.14 -5.51 -29.94
N PRO A 277 24.85 -5.64 -30.37
CA PRO A 277 24.46 -5.44 -31.77
C PRO A 277 24.85 -4.06 -32.32
N TRP A 278 24.96 -3.03 -31.48
CA TRP A 278 25.42 -1.70 -31.90
C TRP A 278 26.90 -1.64 -32.29
N LYS A 279 27.74 -2.54 -31.76
CA LYS A 279 29.12 -2.69 -32.22
C LYS A 279 29.16 -3.57 -33.47
N LEU A 280 28.46 -4.71 -33.46
CA LEU A 280 28.42 -5.65 -34.58
C LEU A 280 27.82 -5.05 -35.85
N ALA A 281 26.94 -4.05 -35.75
CA ALA A 281 26.37 -3.35 -36.90
C ALA A 281 27.44 -2.72 -37.83
N LYS A 282 28.69 -2.56 -37.36
CA LYS A 282 29.80 -2.07 -38.18
C LYS A 282 30.50 -3.16 -39.00
N THR A 283 30.30 -4.44 -38.66
CA THR A 283 31.10 -5.55 -39.18
C THR A 283 30.28 -6.74 -39.68
N ASP A 284 29.14 -7.04 -39.05
CA ASP A 284 28.34 -8.22 -39.33
C ASP A 284 26.84 -7.95 -39.12
N MET A 285 26.19 -7.43 -40.16
CA MET A 285 24.75 -7.17 -40.15
C MET A 285 23.91 -8.45 -40.14
N THR A 286 24.43 -9.57 -40.67
CA THR A 286 23.74 -10.86 -40.64
C THR A 286 23.59 -11.34 -39.20
N ARG A 287 24.63 -11.19 -38.37
CA ARG A 287 24.56 -11.51 -36.95
C ARG A 287 23.61 -10.58 -36.20
N VAL A 288 23.63 -9.28 -36.51
CA VAL A 288 22.68 -8.31 -35.92
C VAL A 288 21.24 -8.69 -36.26
N ALA A 289 20.97 -9.21 -37.46
CA ALA A 289 19.63 -9.64 -37.86
C ALA A 289 19.09 -10.75 -36.94
N THR A 290 19.89 -11.78 -36.66
CA THR A 290 19.54 -12.84 -35.70
C THR A 290 19.31 -12.29 -34.30
N ILE A 291 20.22 -11.44 -33.78
CA ILE A 291 20.11 -10.87 -32.42
C ILE A 291 18.82 -10.06 -32.28
N MET A 292 18.52 -9.22 -33.27
CA MET A 292 17.33 -8.38 -33.24
C MET A 292 16.05 -9.21 -33.43
N HIS A 293 16.08 -10.23 -34.30
CA HIS A 293 14.97 -11.17 -34.44
C HIS A 293 14.61 -11.80 -33.09
N LEU A 294 15.59 -12.41 -32.40
CA LEU A 294 15.35 -13.06 -31.11
C LEU A 294 14.92 -12.07 -30.02
N SER A 295 15.49 -10.86 -30.00
CA SER A 295 15.09 -9.81 -29.06
C SER A 295 13.63 -9.39 -29.25
N LEU A 296 13.13 -9.34 -30.48
CA LEU A 296 11.72 -9.06 -30.77
C LEU A 296 10.81 -10.22 -30.34
N GLN A 297 11.23 -11.47 -30.49
CA GLN A 297 10.46 -12.62 -29.97
C GLN A 297 10.35 -12.55 -28.44
N ILE A 298 11.43 -12.24 -27.73
CA ILE A 298 11.41 -12.04 -26.27
C ILE A 298 10.46 -10.89 -25.89
N ALA A 299 10.50 -9.77 -26.63
CA ALA A 299 9.58 -8.66 -26.42
C ALA A 299 8.11 -9.05 -26.64
N ALA A 300 7.79 -9.84 -27.66
CA ALA A 300 6.45 -10.36 -27.89
C ALA A 300 5.97 -11.25 -26.74
N ASN A 301 6.85 -12.10 -26.20
CA ASN A 301 6.54 -12.95 -25.06
C ASN A 301 6.32 -12.16 -23.76
N LEU A 302 7.00 -11.02 -23.57
CA LEU A 302 6.74 -10.14 -22.44
C LEU A 302 5.30 -9.63 -22.44
N ALA A 303 4.74 -9.30 -23.60
CA ALA A 303 3.34 -8.90 -23.71
C ALA A 303 2.37 -10.02 -23.27
N ILE A 304 2.78 -11.29 -23.38
CA ILE A 304 2.01 -12.46 -22.94
C ILE A 304 2.19 -12.69 -21.45
N ALA A 305 3.43 -12.80 -20.98
CA ALA A 305 3.75 -13.07 -19.58
C ALA A 305 3.19 -12.01 -18.63
N PHE A 306 3.16 -10.73 -19.05
CA PHE A 306 2.67 -9.64 -18.22
C PHE A 306 1.17 -9.36 -18.33
N GLU A 307 0.41 -9.96 -19.25
CA GLU A 307 -1.03 -9.69 -19.39
C GLU A 307 -1.84 -9.84 -18.08
N PRO A 308 -1.64 -10.88 -17.24
CA PRO A 308 -2.36 -10.99 -15.96
C PRO A 308 -2.05 -9.85 -14.98
N PHE A 309 -0.87 -9.23 -15.12
CA PHE A 309 -0.34 -8.22 -14.19
C PHE A 309 -0.56 -6.79 -14.71
N LEU A 310 -0.23 -6.53 -15.98
CA LEU A 310 -0.12 -5.22 -16.62
C LEU A 310 -0.88 -5.19 -17.97
N PRO A 311 -2.21 -5.38 -17.98
CA PRO A 311 -2.98 -5.55 -19.22
C PRO A 311 -2.88 -4.36 -20.18
N PHE A 312 -2.83 -3.12 -19.68
CA PHE A 312 -2.76 -1.93 -20.54
C PHE A 312 -1.38 -1.78 -21.20
N SER A 313 -0.33 -2.10 -20.46
CA SER A 313 1.07 -2.07 -20.93
C SER A 313 1.32 -3.21 -21.89
N SER A 314 0.77 -4.39 -21.63
CA SER A 314 0.79 -5.52 -22.55
C SER A 314 0.07 -5.19 -23.86
N GLU A 315 -1.10 -4.55 -23.81
CA GLU A 315 -1.81 -4.07 -25.01
C GLU A 315 -0.98 -3.03 -25.79
N LYS A 316 -0.39 -2.07 -25.08
CA LYS A 316 0.50 -1.05 -25.66
C LYS A 316 1.69 -1.69 -26.38
N LEU A 317 2.32 -2.70 -25.76
CA LEU A 317 3.41 -3.45 -26.36
C LEU A 317 2.95 -4.25 -27.60
N ARG A 318 1.78 -4.90 -27.55
CA ARG A 318 1.21 -5.57 -28.73
C ARG A 318 1.02 -4.61 -29.90
N LYS A 319 0.55 -3.38 -29.65
CA LYS A 319 0.41 -2.33 -30.68
C LYS A 319 1.76 -1.95 -31.28
N MET A 320 2.78 -1.73 -30.46
CA MET A 320 4.15 -1.45 -30.93
C MET A 320 4.75 -2.60 -31.75
N LEU A 321 4.40 -3.85 -31.42
CA LEU A 321 4.85 -5.04 -32.15
C LEU A 321 3.97 -5.41 -33.34
N ASN A 322 2.84 -4.72 -33.53
CA ASN A 322 1.80 -5.08 -34.50
C ASN A 322 1.34 -6.55 -34.36
N LEU A 323 1.24 -7.01 -33.11
CA LEU A 323 0.87 -8.38 -32.77
C LEU A 323 -0.66 -8.48 -32.65
N ASN A 324 -1.30 -8.95 -33.73
CA ASN A 324 -2.77 -9.01 -33.84
C ASN A 324 -3.40 -10.19 -33.10
N THR A 325 -2.66 -11.28 -32.93
CA THR A 325 -3.13 -12.50 -32.24
C THR A 325 -2.36 -12.69 -30.95
N PHE A 326 -3.09 -13.03 -29.90
CA PHE A 326 -2.56 -13.13 -28.56
C PHE A 326 -3.20 -14.32 -27.83
N SER A 327 -2.39 -15.25 -27.34
CA SER A 327 -2.83 -16.34 -26.50
C SER A 327 -1.78 -16.66 -25.45
N TRP A 328 -2.22 -17.00 -24.23
CA TRP A 328 -1.35 -17.51 -23.19
C TRP A 328 -0.58 -18.77 -23.65
N ASN A 329 -1.19 -19.57 -24.54
CA ASN A 329 -0.56 -20.77 -25.08
C ASN A 329 0.63 -20.49 -26.00
N ASP A 330 0.79 -19.25 -26.44
CA ASP A 330 1.89 -18.82 -27.29
C ASP A 330 3.12 -18.37 -26.47
N LEU A 331 3.00 -18.23 -25.15
CA LEU A 331 4.14 -17.93 -24.28
C LEU A 331 5.21 -19.04 -24.40
N GLY A 332 6.45 -18.66 -24.65
CA GLY A 332 7.56 -19.58 -24.90
C GLY A 332 7.86 -19.81 -26.39
N LYS A 333 7.03 -19.32 -27.30
CA LYS A 333 7.27 -19.45 -28.75
C LYS A 333 8.28 -18.42 -29.27
N THR A 334 9.02 -18.81 -30.30
CA THR A 334 10.06 -18.00 -30.95
C THR A 334 9.71 -17.58 -32.38
N ASP A 335 8.45 -17.76 -32.78
CA ASP A 335 7.92 -17.46 -34.11
C ASP A 335 6.66 -16.56 -34.04
N LEU A 336 6.51 -15.80 -32.95
CA LEU A 336 5.38 -14.89 -32.73
C LEU A 336 5.35 -13.74 -33.73
N LEU A 337 6.54 -13.28 -34.14
CA LEU A 337 6.71 -12.20 -35.11
C LEU A 337 7.36 -12.76 -36.38
N PRO A 338 6.64 -12.83 -37.51
CA PRO A 338 7.22 -13.36 -38.74
C PRO A 338 8.22 -12.38 -39.34
N ALA A 339 9.29 -12.91 -39.93
CA ALA A 339 10.26 -12.10 -40.68
C ALA A 339 9.56 -11.32 -41.81
N GLY A 340 9.95 -10.06 -42.00
CA GLY A 340 9.32 -9.16 -42.97
C GLY A 340 8.08 -8.42 -42.44
N ALA A 341 7.56 -8.75 -41.25
CA ALA A 341 6.48 -7.98 -40.65
C ALA A 341 6.93 -6.55 -40.30
N LYS A 342 6.06 -5.57 -40.53
CA LYS A 342 6.29 -4.17 -40.13
C LYS A 342 5.77 -3.97 -38.71
N LEU A 343 6.64 -3.47 -37.84
CA LEU A 343 6.33 -3.07 -36.47
C LEU A 343 5.58 -1.73 -36.44
N GLY A 344 4.91 -1.46 -35.33
CA GLY A 344 4.33 -0.15 -35.03
C GLY A 344 5.38 0.90 -34.69
N ALA A 345 4.93 2.13 -34.44
CA ALA A 345 5.82 3.21 -34.02
C ALA A 345 6.40 2.94 -32.61
N PRO A 346 7.73 3.03 -32.41
CA PRO A 346 8.31 2.88 -31.08
C PRO A 346 7.91 4.03 -30.16
N GLU A 347 7.43 3.70 -28.97
CA GLU A 347 7.15 4.65 -27.89
C GLU A 347 7.70 4.12 -26.55
N LEU A 348 7.76 4.98 -25.53
CA LEU A 348 8.15 4.54 -24.19
C LEU A 348 7.02 3.71 -23.60
N LEU A 349 7.33 2.52 -23.09
CA LEU A 349 6.34 1.65 -22.46
C LEU A 349 5.90 2.22 -21.11
N PHE A 350 6.86 2.71 -20.32
CA PHE A 350 6.67 3.31 -19.00
C PHE A 350 7.45 4.63 -18.89
N ASP A 351 6.90 5.58 -18.14
CA ASP A 351 7.54 6.86 -17.85
C ASP A 351 8.07 6.90 -16.41
N LYS A 352 9.12 7.69 -16.19
CA LYS A 352 9.63 7.93 -14.83
C LYS A 352 8.62 8.72 -14.00
N ILE A 353 8.59 8.41 -12.71
CA ILE A 353 7.85 9.18 -11.71
C ILE A 353 8.86 10.06 -10.98
N GLU A 354 8.65 11.37 -11.09
CA GLU A 354 9.52 12.39 -10.50
C GLU A 354 9.31 12.53 -8.98
N ASP A 355 10.37 12.92 -8.27
CA ASP A 355 10.34 13.05 -6.80
C ASP A 355 9.25 13.99 -6.31
N GLN A 356 9.02 15.09 -7.03
CA GLN A 356 8.00 16.09 -6.67
C GLN A 356 6.58 15.50 -6.62
N VAL A 357 6.27 14.54 -7.52
CA VAL A 357 4.95 13.89 -7.55
C VAL A 357 4.76 13.03 -6.29
N ILE A 358 5.82 12.35 -5.86
CA ILE A 358 5.82 11.48 -4.68
C ILE A 358 5.80 12.29 -3.40
N ASP A 359 6.61 13.35 -3.33
CA ASP A 359 6.67 14.21 -2.15
C ASP A 359 5.32 14.91 -1.92
N ALA A 360 4.59 15.27 -2.98
CA ALA A 360 3.22 15.79 -2.87
C ALA A 360 2.24 14.78 -2.25
N GLN A 361 2.33 13.50 -2.61
CA GLN A 361 1.49 12.45 -2.03
C GLN A 361 1.80 12.18 -0.56
N ILE A 362 3.09 12.15 -0.21
CA ILE A 362 3.53 12.02 1.19
C ILE A 362 3.04 13.22 1.99
N GLN A 363 3.16 14.43 1.45
CA GLN A 363 2.68 15.65 2.13
C GLN A 363 1.16 15.61 2.35
N LYS A 364 0.37 15.17 1.35
CA LYS A 364 -1.09 14.98 1.48
C LYS A 364 -1.45 14.06 2.65
N LEU A 365 -0.71 12.97 2.83
CA LEU A 365 -0.90 12.07 3.97
C LEU A 365 -0.48 12.74 5.30
N MET A 366 0.66 13.42 5.35
CA MET A 366 1.12 14.13 6.55
C MET A 366 0.16 15.23 6.99
N ASP A 367 -0.39 16.00 6.05
CA ASP A 367 -1.39 17.03 6.31
C ASP A 367 -2.67 16.41 6.89
N THR A 368 -3.09 15.27 6.35
CA THR A 368 -4.24 14.50 6.87
C THR A 368 -3.98 14.02 8.29
N LYS A 369 -2.78 13.49 8.57
CA LYS A 369 -2.38 13.05 9.91
C LYS A 369 -2.42 14.21 10.91
N LYS A 370 -1.83 15.34 10.56
CA LYS A 370 -1.85 16.56 11.39
C LYS A 370 -3.27 17.07 11.63
N ALA A 371 -4.12 17.08 10.60
CA ALA A 371 -5.52 17.49 10.73
C ALA A 371 -6.29 16.58 11.69
N ASN A 372 -6.06 15.26 11.65
CA ASN A 372 -6.67 14.32 12.59
C ASN A 372 -6.17 14.51 14.02
N GLU A 373 -4.88 14.76 14.23
CA GLU A 373 -4.31 15.03 15.56
C GLU A 373 -4.98 16.25 16.20
N VAL A 374 -5.15 17.33 15.43
CA VAL A 374 -5.88 18.53 15.87
C VAL A 374 -7.36 18.23 16.14
N ALA A 375 -8.04 17.49 15.25
CA ALA A 375 -9.46 17.19 15.39
C ALA A 375 -9.78 16.25 16.57
N THR A 376 -8.83 15.38 16.93
CA THR A 376 -8.96 14.43 18.05
C THR A 376 -8.35 14.94 19.34
N TRP A 377 -7.78 16.15 19.32
CA TRP A 377 -7.19 16.77 20.50
C TRP A 377 -8.22 16.86 21.63
N LYS A 378 -7.75 16.52 22.84
CA LYS A 378 -8.52 16.67 24.07
C LYS A 378 -7.63 17.39 25.08
N PRO A 379 -8.20 18.29 25.91
CA PRO A 379 -7.44 18.90 26.99
C PRO A 379 -6.90 17.81 27.92
N ALA A 380 -5.68 18.01 28.41
CA ALA A 380 -5.11 17.15 29.43
C ALA A 380 -6.04 17.12 30.66
N GLU A 381 -6.08 15.97 31.36
CA GLU A 381 -6.83 15.88 32.61
C GLU A 381 -6.33 16.94 33.60
N ILE A 382 -7.28 17.57 34.28
CA ILE A 382 -6.97 18.54 35.32
C ILE A 382 -6.19 17.82 36.41
N LYS A 383 -4.98 18.31 36.70
CA LYS A 383 -4.13 17.75 37.75
C LYS A 383 -4.85 17.76 39.12
N PRO A 384 -4.47 16.87 40.06
CA PRO A 384 -5.04 16.88 41.41
C PRO A 384 -5.00 18.27 42.05
N ALA A 385 -6.01 18.56 42.89
CA ALA A 385 -6.10 19.84 43.58
C ALA A 385 -4.87 20.07 44.49
N VAL A 386 -4.34 21.29 44.45
CA VAL A 386 -3.27 21.78 45.34
C VAL A 386 -3.81 22.89 46.24
N SER A 387 -3.11 23.17 47.33
CA SER A 387 -3.52 24.25 48.23
C SER A 387 -3.22 25.63 47.62
N PHE A 388 -3.95 26.66 48.02
CA PHE A 388 -3.64 28.05 47.61
C PHE A 388 -2.23 28.48 48.06
N ASP A 389 -1.77 27.98 49.21
CA ASP A 389 -0.41 28.21 49.69
C ASP A 389 0.66 27.67 48.72
N ASP A 390 0.36 26.62 47.95
CA ASP A 390 1.28 26.11 46.93
C ASP A 390 1.39 27.06 45.73
N PHE A 391 0.31 27.76 45.38
CA PHE A 391 0.35 28.82 44.37
C PHE A 391 1.18 30.01 44.86
N LEU A 392 0.99 30.45 46.11
CA LEU A 392 1.77 31.54 46.72
C LEU A 392 3.28 31.26 46.82
N LYS A 393 3.69 29.98 46.80
CA LYS A 393 5.11 29.61 46.73
C LYS A 393 5.73 29.88 45.36
N THR A 394 4.93 30.07 44.31
CA THR A 394 5.42 30.30 42.93
C THR A 394 5.37 31.79 42.63
N ASP A 395 6.52 32.40 42.34
CA ASP A 395 6.61 33.83 42.02
C ASP A 395 6.50 34.02 40.50
N ILE A 396 5.29 34.29 40.01
CA ILE A 396 5.02 34.54 38.60
C ILE A 396 5.00 36.05 38.36
N ARG A 397 5.78 36.53 37.38
CA ARG A 397 5.90 37.96 37.07
C ARG A 397 5.74 38.24 35.58
N VAL A 398 5.44 39.50 35.28
CA VAL A 398 5.44 40.03 33.91
C VAL A 398 6.67 40.90 33.67
N GLY A 399 7.34 40.73 32.53
CA GLY A 399 8.48 41.55 32.16
C GLY A 399 8.58 41.78 30.65
N THR A 400 9.15 42.93 30.27
CA THR A 400 9.42 43.28 28.87
C THR A 400 10.69 42.57 28.38
N VAL A 401 10.60 41.95 27.20
CA VAL A 401 11.76 41.39 26.50
C VAL A 401 12.60 42.54 25.94
N LEU A 402 13.83 42.67 26.44
CA LEU A 402 14.80 43.67 26.00
C LEU A 402 15.68 43.19 24.84
N ASP A 403 15.95 41.89 24.80
CA ASP A 403 16.71 41.23 23.74
C ASP A 403 16.28 39.77 23.65
N CYS A 404 16.26 39.22 22.43
CA CYS A 404 15.93 37.83 22.19
C CYS A 404 16.75 37.27 21.03
N VAL A 405 17.58 36.26 21.30
CA VAL A 405 18.48 35.66 20.31
C VAL A 405 18.43 34.14 20.34
N LYS A 406 18.72 33.50 19.20
CA LYS A 406 18.86 32.05 19.14
C LYS A 406 20.15 31.62 19.87
N VAL A 407 20.05 30.61 20.73
CA VAL A 407 21.24 30.10 21.45
C VAL A 407 22.18 29.39 20.47
N PRO A 408 23.48 29.72 20.43
CA PRO A 408 24.44 29.06 19.55
C PRO A 408 24.44 27.54 19.76
N LYS A 409 24.48 26.78 18.65
CA LYS A 409 24.47 25.30 18.65
C LYS A 409 23.20 24.66 19.26
N SER A 410 22.08 25.40 19.28
CA SER A 410 20.76 24.85 19.64
C SER A 410 19.70 25.27 18.63
N ASP A 411 18.94 24.31 18.11
CA ASP A 411 17.77 24.56 17.26
C ASP A 411 16.46 24.73 18.03
N LYS A 412 16.52 24.59 19.37
CA LYS A 412 15.33 24.59 20.23
C LYS A 412 15.25 25.81 21.15
N LEU A 413 16.38 26.43 21.49
CA LEU A 413 16.44 27.43 22.55
C LEU A 413 16.56 28.86 22.02
N LEU A 414 15.72 29.74 22.56
CA LEU A 414 15.89 31.19 22.52
C LEU A 414 16.37 31.69 23.88
N GLN A 415 17.25 32.68 23.87
CA GLN A 415 17.73 33.40 25.04
C GLN A 415 17.03 34.74 25.12
N PHE A 416 16.32 34.97 26.21
CA PHE A 416 15.62 36.21 26.52
C PHE A 416 16.39 36.98 27.58
N ARG A 417 16.61 38.28 27.33
CA ARG A 417 16.98 39.25 28.35
C ARG A 417 15.72 40.03 28.71
N ILE A 418 15.26 39.92 29.95
CA ILE A 418 13.96 40.44 30.39
C ILE A 418 14.20 41.54 31.43
N ALA A 419 13.51 42.67 31.28
CA ALA A 419 13.36 43.66 32.33
C ALA A 419 12.36 43.14 33.38
N ASP A 420 12.85 42.67 34.53
CA ASP A 420 12.01 42.06 35.57
C ASP A 420 11.57 43.03 36.67
N GLY A 421 11.81 44.35 36.46
CA GLY A 421 11.46 45.41 37.40
C GLY A 421 12.43 45.59 38.57
N ILE A 422 13.36 44.64 38.78
CA ILE A 422 14.39 44.71 39.82
C ILE A 422 15.77 44.75 39.16
N ASN A 423 16.06 43.79 38.28
CA ASN A 423 17.29 43.64 37.52
C ASN A 423 16.98 43.22 36.07
N GLU A 424 18.02 43.02 35.28
CA GLU A 424 17.91 42.28 34.01
C GLU A 424 18.10 40.79 34.28
N ARG A 425 17.19 39.97 33.75
CA ARG A 425 17.20 38.52 33.94
C ARG A 425 17.43 37.80 32.62
N THR A 426 18.24 36.74 32.64
CA THR A 426 18.40 35.86 31.47
C THR A 426 17.56 34.61 31.61
N ILE A 427 16.65 34.36 30.67
CA ILE A 427 15.82 33.14 30.64
C ILE A 427 15.96 32.43 29.29
N LEU A 428 16.18 31.13 29.30
CA LEU A 428 16.19 30.30 28.09
C LEU A 428 14.84 29.59 27.93
N SER A 429 14.26 29.64 26.73
CA SER A 429 12.98 28.97 26.43
C SER A 429 13.08 28.09 25.19
N GLY A 430 12.44 26.91 25.27
CA GLY A 430 12.44 25.85 24.25
C GLY A 430 11.55 26.12 23.02
N ILE A 431 11.31 27.38 22.68
CA ILE A 431 10.30 27.80 21.70
C ILE A 431 10.87 28.23 20.34
N ALA A 432 12.17 28.02 20.08
CA ALA A 432 12.82 28.55 18.88
C ALA A 432 12.19 28.07 17.56
N ALA A 433 11.66 26.84 17.53
CA ALA A 433 10.99 26.30 16.35
C ALA A 433 9.69 27.04 15.97
N TYR A 434 9.05 27.70 16.94
CA TYR A 434 7.77 28.39 16.75
C TYR A 434 7.92 29.90 16.52
N TYR A 435 9.12 30.44 16.81
CA TYR A 435 9.46 31.85 16.66
C TYR A 435 10.76 31.99 15.83
N PRO A 436 10.67 31.81 14.49
CA PRO A 436 11.85 31.82 13.61
C PRO A 436 12.49 33.21 13.49
N ASP A 437 11.76 34.27 13.83
CA ASP A 437 12.26 35.63 13.98
C ASP A 437 12.20 36.07 15.45
N PRO A 438 13.27 35.85 16.24
CA PRO A 438 13.33 36.25 17.65
C PRO A 438 13.26 37.78 17.85
N SER A 439 13.65 38.57 16.84
CA SER A 439 13.68 40.04 16.96
C SER A 439 12.28 40.63 17.13
N ALA A 440 11.27 39.97 16.56
CA ALA A 440 9.86 40.32 16.74
C ALA A 440 9.36 40.19 18.18
N LEU A 441 10.09 39.49 19.06
CA LEU A 441 9.75 39.36 20.48
C LEU A 441 10.24 40.54 21.32
N ILE A 442 11.17 41.35 20.81
CA ILE A 442 11.71 42.50 21.53
C ILE A 442 10.61 43.55 21.73
N GLY A 443 10.48 44.06 22.96
CA GLY A 443 9.44 45.00 23.36
C GLY A 443 8.13 44.35 23.81
N THR A 444 7.94 43.05 23.56
CA THR A 444 6.75 42.32 24.05
C THR A 444 6.85 42.04 25.56
N GLN A 445 5.72 41.92 26.24
CA GLN A 445 5.65 41.49 27.64
C GLN A 445 5.32 40.00 27.73
N VAL A 446 6.05 39.28 28.58
CA VAL A 446 5.86 37.84 28.80
C VAL A 446 5.70 37.53 30.28
N CYS A 447 4.91 36.50 30.59
CA CYS A 447 4.83 35.92 31.92
C CYS A 447 5.97 34.91 32.14
N PHE A 448 6.61 34.95 33.30
CA PHE A 448 7.67 34.00 33.67
C PHE A 448 7.65 33.71 35.18
N ILE A 449 8.18 32.54 35.56
CA ILE A 449 8.42 32.17 36.96
C ILE A 449 9.81 32.67 37.36
N ALA A 450 9.86 33.50 38.40
CA ALA A 450 11.05 34.23 38.84
C ALA A 450 11.86 33.50 39.93
N ASN A 451 11.24 32.59 40.69
CA ASN A 451 11.83 31.98 41.88
C ASN A 451 12.22 30.50 41.73
N PHE A 452 12.38 30.00 40.50
CA PHE A 452 13.05 28.73 40.26
C PHE A 452 14.57 28.87 40.40
N GLU A 453 15.22 27.83 40.92
CA GLU A 453 16.68 27.78 40.99
C GLU A 453 17.29 27.93 39.58
N PRO A 454 18.28 28.82 39.39
CA PRO A 454 18.93 28.99 38.10
C PRO A 454 19.51 27.68 37.56
N ARG A 455 19.17 27.35 36.31
CA ARG A 455 19.66 26.12 35.65
C ARG A 455 20.61 26.45 34.52
N LYS A 456 21.74 25.73 34.47
CA LYS A 456 22.70 25.87 33.37
C LYS A 456 22.26 25.05 32.16
N LEU A 457 21.91 25.73 31.07
CA LEU A 457 21.49 25.13 29.80
C LEU A 457 22.45 25.60 28.70
N ARG A 458 23.10 24.65 28.02
CA ARG A 458 24.08 24.93 26.94
C ARG A 458 25.16 25.96 27.31
N GLY A 459 25.55 26.00 28.59
CA GLY A 459 26.59 26.91 29.10
C GLY A 459 26.08 28.25 29.65
N ILE A 460 24.79 28.57 29.45
CA ILE A 460 24.14 29.81 29.89
C ILE A 460 23.24 29.50 31.08
N PHE A 461 23.21 30.37 32.09
CA PHE A 461 22.29 30.22 33.22
C PHE A 461 20.92 30.80 32.84
N SER A 462 19.87 29.97 32.97
CA SER A 462 18.47 30.37 32.86
C SER A 462 17.94 30.60 34.27
N GLU A 463 17.60 31.85 34.56
CA GLU A 463 17.22 32.33 35.89
C GLU A 463 15.70 32.38 36.08
N GLY A 464 14.97 31.51 35.38
CA GLY A 464 13.52 31.44 35.44
C GLY A 464 12.96 30.55 34.33
N MET A 465 11.64 30.60 34.17
CA MET A 465 10.92 29.86 33.13
C MET A 465 9.83 30.74 32.50
N ILE A 466 9.91 30.99 31.20
CA ILE A 466 8.86 31.67 30.45
C ILE A 466 7.64 30.74 30.33
N LEU A 467 6.45 31.30 30.52
CA LEU A 467 5.20 30.58 30.40
C LEU A 467 4.67 30.65 28.96
N SER A 468 4.22 29.50 28.45
CA SER A 468 3.60 29.38 27.13
C SER A 468 2.43 28.41 27.21
N ALA A 469 1.38 28.70 26.46
CA ALA A 469 0.31 27.76 26.20
C ALA A 469 0.70 26.86 25.03
N GLU A 470 0.42 25.56 25.13
CA GLU A 470 0.52 24.62 24.02
C GLU A 470 -0.88 24.49 23.39
N ASP A 471 -1.00 24.87 22.12
CA ASP A 471 -2.26 24.78 21.37
C ASP A 471 -2.49 23.35 20.84
N ALA A 472 -3.68 23.08 20.29
CA ALA A 472 -4.07 21.76 19.80
C ALA A 472 -3.15 21.19 18.71
N ASP A 473 -2.45 22.06 17.97
CA ASP A 473 -1.46 21.70 16.95
C ASP A 473 -0.02 21.57 17.49
N GLY A 474 0.16 21.64 18.81
CA GLY A 474 1.45 21.57 19.50
C GLY A 474 2.27 22.86 19.41
N LYS A 475 1.72 23.94 18.87
CA LYS A 475 2.38 25.25 18.82
C LYS A 475 2.45 25.86 20.22
N LEU A 476 3.65 26.30 20.62
CA LEU A 476 3.82 27.05 21.86
C LEU A 476 3.58 28.54 21.63
N VAL A 477 2.64 29.11 22.39
CA VAL A 477 2.23 30.52 22.35
C VAL A 477 2.59 31.18 23.68
N LEU A 478 3.42 32.21 23.64
CA LEU A 478 3.80 32.99 24.83
C LEU A 478 2.56 33.55 25.55
N ILE A 479 2.52 33.39 26.88
CA ILE A 479 1.48 34.02 27.70
C ILE A 479 1.86 35.47 27.95
N GLN A 480 0.96 36.38 27.59
CA GLN A 480 1.13 37.83 27.68
C GLN A 480 -0.05 38.46 28.42
N PRO A 481 0.15 39.57 29.15
CA PRO A 481 -0.96 40.35 29.67
C PRO A 481 -1.75 40.99 28.52
N SER A 482 -3.06 41.16 28.68
CA SER A 482 -3.92 41.80 27.67
C SER A 482 -3.70 43.32 27.55
N ALA A 483 -3.01 43.92 28.52
CA ALA A 483 -2.61 45.32 28.53
C ALA A 483 -1.18 45.45 29.08
N THR A 484 -0.49 46.54 28.71
CA THR A 484 0.85 46.80 29.24
C THR A 484 0.80 47.07 30.75
N VAL A 485 1.66 46.39 31.49
CA VAL A 485 1.81 46.55 32.94
C VAL A 485 3.24 46.96 33.32
N THR A 486 3.44 47.43 34.55
CA THR A 486 4.80 47.74 35.03
C THR A 486 5.64 46.47 35.09
N ASN A 487 6.89 46.53 34.62
CA ASN A 487 7.81 45.41 34.69
C ASN A 487 8.01 44.94 36.15
N GLY A 488 8.00 43.63 36.33
CA GLY A 488 8.20 42.99 37.64
C GLY A 488 6.97 42.87 38.51
N VAL A 489 5.79 43.30 38.03
CA VAL A 489 4.54 43.08 38.76
C VAL A 489 4.27 41.58 38.91
N GLU A 490 3.85 41.21 40.11
CA GLU A 490 3.44 39.86 40.46
C GLU A 490 2.07 39.54 39.84
N VAL A 491 1.95 38.34 39.27
CA VAL A 491 0.68 37.77 38.81
C VAL A 491 -0.01 37.14 40.02
N LYS A 492 -1.22 37.60 40.33
CA LYS A 492 -2.00 37.21 41.51
C LYS A 492 -3.19 36.33 41.18
#